data_AF-A0A672IST3-F1
#
_entry.id   AF-A0A672IST3-F1
#
_cell.length_a   1.000
_cell.length_b   1.000
_cell.length_c   1.000
_cell.angle_alpha   90.00
_cell.angle_beta   90.00
_cell.angle_gamma   90.00
#
_symmetry.space_group_name_H-M   'P 1'
#
loop_
_entity.id
_entity.type
_entity.pdbx_description
1 polymer ?
#
loop_
_entity_poly.entity_id
_entity_poly.type
_entity_poly.pdbx_seq_one_letter_code
_entity_poly.pdbx_strand_id
1 'polypeptide(L)'
;TALKITCSSGFLAVRLHQQRENIPPPAKYGGRHTVTLIPGDGIGPELFSHVREVFRFSCVPVDFEVVHVNSALETDDDMNNAITAIRRNGVALKGNIETKHTLPASVKSRNNVLRTSLDLYANVMHCQSLPGVQTRHKNIDIMIIRENTEGEYSSLEHEVRPDWKTINSFPRRSPVSFFCAGSFDMDVCAARRKLGDGLFLQCCKEVASGYPDITFDSMIVDNTTMQLVSKPQQFDVMVMPNLYGNVVSNVCAGLVGGPGLVPGANYGRDYAVFETATRNTGKSIAGKNIANPTAVLLASCMMLDHLQLNDYATLIRNAVLTTMNETRVSPPPPPPPPPLLIGSSPHLSRCHKANNPPRLHVGLKAQWSGRHAS
;
A
#
# COMPACT_ATOMS: atom_id res chain seq x y z
N THR A 1 -10.41 -34.97 -14.65
CA THR A 1 -11.16 -34.94 -13.38
C THR A 1 -10.55 -33.85 -12.53
N ALA A 2 -11.16 -32.67 -12.49
CA ALA A 2 -10.60 -31.48 -11.85
C ALA A 2 -10.72 -31.59 -10.33
N LEU A 3 -9.58 -31.60 -9.62
CA LEU A 3 -9.56 -31.51 -8.17
C LEU A 3 -9.56 -30.03 -7.78
N LYS A 4 -10.74 -29.54 -7.39
CA LYS A 4 -10.97 -28.23 -6.80
C LYS A 4 -10.48 -28.31 -5.35
N ILE A 5 -9.26 -27.84 -5.07
CA ILE A 5 -8.77 -27.79 -3.68
C ILE A 5 -9.41 -26.57 -3.02
N THR A 6 -10.50 -26.82 -2.30
CA THR A 6 -11.05 -25.92 -1.29
C THR A 6 -10.02 -25.75 -0.18
N CYS A 7 -9.54 -24.52 0.01
CA CYS A 7 -8.72 -24.13 1.15
C CYS A 7 -9.52 -24.36 2.43
N SER A 8 -9.29 -25.51 3.06
CA SER A 8 -9.83 -25.88 4.35
C SER A 8 -8.66 -25.87 5.33
N SER A 9 -8.75 -24.96 6.30
CA SER A 9 -8.26 -25.12 7.66
C SER A 9 -6.98 -25.96 7.84
N GLY A 10 -5.82 -25.30 7.81
CA GLY A 10 -4.55 -25.98 8.09
C GLY A 10 -3.33 -25.07 8.19
N PHE A 11 -3.36 -24.05 9.06
CA PHE A 11 -2.12 -23.34 9.45
C PHE A 11 -1.24 -24.28 10.28
N LEU A 12 -0.32 -24.99 9.63
CA LEU A 12 0.73 -25.74 10.32
C LEU A 12 1.81 -24.73 10.77
N ALA A 13 1.66 -24.23 11.99
CA ALA A 13 2.62 -23.34 12.62
C ALA A 13 3.98 -24.06 12.79
N VAL A 14 4.97 -23.72 11.96
CA VAL A 14 6.37 -24.09 12.19
C VAL A 14 6.84 -23.32 13.42
N ARG A 15 6.74 -23.96 14.59
CA ARG A 15 7.30 -23.44 15.86
C ARG A 15 8.82 -23.60 15.84
N LEU A 16 9.52 -22.55 15.41
CA LEU A 16 10.92 -22.39 15.80
C LEU A 16 10.95 -22.06 17.30
N HIS A 17 11.42 -23.01 18.12
CA HIS A 17 11.81 -22.80 19.51
C HIS A 17 13.08 -21.92 19.55
N GLN A 18 12.94 -20.63 19.28
CA GLN A 18 13.80 -19.61 19.87
C GLN A 18 13.12 -19.15 21.15
N GLN A 19 13.89 -19.07 22.25
CA GLN A 19 13.42 -18.59 23.54
C GLN A 19 12.56 -17.34 23.33
N ARG A 20 11.27 -17.43 23.65
CA ARG A 20 10.38 -16.28 23.69
C ARG A 20 10.99 -15.34 24.72
N GLU A 21 11.57 -14.22 24.29
CA GLU A 21 11.68 -13.09 25.20
C GLU A 21 10.26 -12.80 25.73
N ASN A 22 10.15 -12.42 26.99
CA ASN A 22 8.89 -12.25 27.72
C ASN A 22 8.05 -11.09 27.14
N ILE A 23 7.50 -11.27 25.94
CA ILE A 23 6.57 -10.34 25.34
C ILE A 23 5.21 -10.59 26.01
N PRO A 24 4.57 -9.56 26.59
CA PRO A 24 3.26 -9.70 27.18
C PRO A 24 2.25 -10.21 26.13
N PRO A 25 1.24 -10.98 26.53
CA PRO A 25 0.22 -11.46 25.60
C PRO A 25 -0.50 -10.27 24.94
N PRO A 26 -1.00 -10.44 23.70
CA PRO A 26 -1.81 -9.42 23.03
C PRO A 26 -2.96 -8.96 23.94
N ALA A 27 -3.29 -7.67 23.88
CA ALA A 27 -4.29 -7.04 24.74
C ALA A 27 -5.71 -7.54 24.41
N LYS A 28 -6.05 -8.75 24.86
CA LYS A 28 -7.34 -9.40 24.69
C LYS A 28 -7.96 -9.69 26.04
N TYR A 29 -9.03 -8.98 26.37
CA TYR A 29 -9.74 -9.10 27.64
C TYR A 29 -11.24 -9.27 27.37
N GLY A 30 -11.87 -10.27 27.99
CA GLY A 30 -13.31 -10.52 27.82
C GLY A 30 -13.73 -10.81 26.37
N GLY A 31 -12.85 -11.41 25.56
CA GLY A 31 -13.10 -11.69 24.14
C GLY A 31 -12.93 -10.50 23.19
N ARG A 32 -12.64 -9.31 23.72
CA ARG A 32 -12.40 -8.09 22.93
C ARG A 32 -10.91 -7.82 22.80
N HIS A 33 -10.49 -7.36 21.62
CA HIS A 33 -9.09 -7.00 21.34
C HIS A 33 -8.93 -5.49 21.41
N THR A 34 -7.92 -5.01 22.13
CA THR A 34 -7.49 -3.61 22.06
C THR A 34 -6.51 -3.45 20.91
N VAL A 35 -6.80 -2.53 19.99
CA VAL A 35 -5.97 -2.25 18.82
C VAL A 35 -5.55 -0.79 18.84
N THR A 36 -4.27 -0.51 18.60
CA THR A 36 -3.79 0.86 18.47
C THR A 36 -4.28 1.48 17.17
N LEU A 37 -4.97 2.62 17.26
CA LEU A 37 -5.41 3.40 16.10
C LEU A 37 -4.59 4.68 16.02
N ILE A 38 -3.87 4.87 14.92
CA ILE A 38 -3.12 6.10 14.64
C ILE A 38 -3.81 6.81 13.47
N PRO A 39 -4.60 7.88 13.70
CA PRO A 39 -5.35 8.53 12.64
C PRO A 39 -4.47 9.12 11.52
N GLY A 40 -3.27 9.62 11.86
CA GLY A 40 -2.35 10.25 10.91
C GLY A 40 -2.84 11.62 10.43
N ASP A 41 -2.32 12.06 9.27
CA ASP A 41 -2.60 13.35 8.66
C ASP A 41 -3.59 13.25 7.48
N GLY A 42 -4.12 14.40 7.06
CA GLY A 42 -4.92 14.54 5.83
C GLY A 42 -6.28 13.83 5.93
N ILE A 43 -6.55 12.88 5.03
CA ILE A 43 -7.81 12.11 5.01
C ILE A 43 -7.89 11.03 6.10
N GLY A 44 -6.80 10.78 6.83
CA GLY A 44 -6.77 9.71 7.84
C GLY A 44 -7.90 9.80 8.87
N PRO A 45 -8.05 10.92 9.60
CA PRO A 45 -9.07 11.08 10.64
C PRO A 45 -10.51 10.84 10.17
N GLU A 46 -10.89 11.30 8.97
CA GLU A 46 -12.22 11.08 8.40
C GLU A 46 -12.44 9.59 8.09
N LEU A 47 -11.47 8.94 7.43
CA LEU A 47 -11.58 7.53 7.06
C LEU A 47 -11.66 6.61 8.28
N PHE A 48 -10.85 6.85 9.31
CA PHE A 48 -10.90 6.04 10.52
C PHE A 48 -12.16 6.30 11.37
N SER A 49 -12.78 7.48 11.27
CA SER A 49 -14.10 7.69 11.86
C SER A 49 -15.14 6.74 11.24
N HIS A 50 -15.11 6.59 9.92
CA HIS A 50 -16.00 5.65 9.22
C HIS A 50 -15.70 4.19 9.55
N VAL A 51 -14.42 3.81 9.67
CA VAL A 51 -14.05 2.45 10.12
C VAL A 51 -14.64 2.17 11.50
N ARG A 52 -14.54 3.10 12.44
CA ARG A 52 -15.11 2.95 13.79
C ARG A 52 -16.64 2.79 13.75
N GLU A 53 -17.30 3.54 12.87
CA GLU A 53 -18.75 3.45 12.69
C GLU A 53 -19.18 2.08 12.13
N VAL A 54 -18.48 1.59 11.10
CA VAL A 54 -18.72 0.25 10.53
C VAL A 54 -18.47 -0.84 11.58
N PHE A 55 -17.36 -0.75 12.33
CA PHE A 55 -17.04 -1.72 13.38
C PHE A 55 -18.09 -1.74 14.50
N ARG A 56 -18.59 -0.56 14.89
CA ARG A 56 -19.68 -0.44 15.87
C ARG A 56 -20.96 -1.07 15.35
N PHE A 57 -21.34 -0.80 14.09
CA PHE A 57 -22.56 -1.33 13.50
C PHE A 57 -22.50 -2.86 13.34
N SER A 58 -21.34 -3.38 12.92
CA SER A 58 -21.09 -4.82 12.78
C SER A 58 -20.80 -5.52 14.12
N CYS A 59 -20.88 -4.81 15.26
CA CYS A 59 -20.65 -5.35 16.60
C CYS A 59 -19.32 -6.10 16.74
N VAL A 60 -18.26 -5.59 16.11
CA VAL A 60 -16.93 -6.21 16.12
C VAL A 60 -16.33 -6.13 17.53
N PRO A 61 -15.76 -7.22 18.07
CA PRO A 61 -15.14 -7.23 19.40
C PRO A 61 -13.73 -6.61 19.38
N VAL A 62 -13.64 -5.37 18.92
CA VAL A 62 -12.40 -4.57 18.85
C VAL A 62 -12.64 -3.21 19.49
N ASP A 63 -11.72 -2.84 20.38
CA ASP A 63 -11.66 -1.53 21.02
C ASP A 63 -10.44 -0.77 20.50
N PHE A 64 -10.66 0.43 19.97
CA PHE A 64 -9.57 1.24 19.43
C PHE A 64 -8.97 2.13 20.51
N GLU A 65 -7.70 1.91 20.81
CA GLU A 65 -6.89 2.84 21.59
C GLU A 65 -6.29 3.90 20.65
N VAL A 66 -6.82 5.12 20.69
CA VAL A 66 -6.40 6.17 19.76
C VAL A 66 -5.13 6.84 20.27
N VAL A 67 -4.08 6.81 19.44
CA VAL A 67 -2.83 7.53 19.68
C VAL A 67 -2.62 8.54 18.56
N HIS A 68 -2.47 9.80 18.91
CA HIS A 68 -2.33 10.89 17.94
C HIS A 68 -0.86 11.12 17.59
N VAL A 69 -0.52 10.85 16.34
CA VAL A 69 0.76 11.23 15.74
C VAL A 69 0.47 11.98 14.47
N ASN A 70 0.91 13.23 14.39
CA ASN A 70 0.69 14.10 13.23
C ASN A 70 1.99 14.83 12.84
N SER A 71 1.98 15.50 11.69
CA SER A 71 3.13 16.28 11.20
C SER A 71 3.28 17.68 11.83
N ALA A 72 2.40 18.05 12.75
CA ALA A 72 2.39 19.34 13.44
C ALA A 72 3.01 19.27 14.85
N LEU A 73 2.95 18.10 15.49
CA LEU A 73 3.52 17.83 16.81
C LEU A 73 4.94 17.32 16.61
N GLU A 74 5.94 18.17 16.86
CA GLU A 74 7.37 17.85 16.64
C GLU A 74 8.00 17.04 17.79
N THR A 75 7.22 16.63 18.79
CA THR A 75 7.70 15.88 19.96
C THR A 75 7.97 14.41 19.64
N ASP A 76 9.20 13.96 19.90
CA ASP A 76 9.59 12.55 19.79
C ASP A 76 8.81 11.66 20.79
N ASP A 77 8.29 12.25 21.87
CA ASP A 77 7.45 11.57 22.86
C ASP A 77 6.19 10.96 22.24
N ASP A 78 5.56 11.62 21.27
CA ASP A 78 4.36 11.11 20.61
C ASP A 78 4.65 9.85 19.79
N MET A 79 5.82 9.82 19.14
CA MET A 79 6.30 8.65 18.41
C MET A 79 6.61 7.50 19.36
N ASN A 80 7.28 7.77 20.48
CA ASN A 80 7.59 6.76 21.50
C ASN A 80 6.31 6.21 22.16
N ASN A 81 5.32 7.07 22.39
CA ASN A 81 4.00 6.66 22.89
C ASN A 81 3.29 5.73 21.90
N ALA A 82 3.31 6.05 20.60
CA ALA A 82 2.74 5.19 19.56
C ALA A 82 3.45 3.84 19.49
N ILE A 83 4.79 3.81 19.50
CA ILE A 83 5.57 2.55 19.49
C ILE A 83 5.24 1.72 20.73
N THR A 84 5.14 2.34 21.91
CA THR A 84 4.82 1.66 23.16
C THR A 84 3.41 1.09 23.16
N ALA A 85 2.43 1.83 22.63
CA ALA A 85 1.07 1.34 22.47
C ALA A 85 1.00 0.13 21.54
N ILE A 86 1.72 0.16 20.42
CA ILE A 86 1.78 -0.98 19.48
C ILE A 86 2.47 -2.18 20.14
N ARG A 87 3.56 -1.96 20.88
CA ARG A 87 4.23 -3.03 21.63
C ARG A 87 3.33 -3.68 22.68
N ARG A 88 2.46 -2.90 23.31
CA ARG A 88 1.48 -3.41 24.28
C ARG A 88 0.34 -4.19 23.62
N ASN A 89 -0.20 -3.67 22.53
CA ASN A 89 -1.41 -4.24 21.91
C ASN A 89 -1.09 -5.34 20.88
N GLY A 90 0.11 -5.35 20.31
CA GLY A 90 0.54 -6.27 19.25
C GLY A 90 0.11 -5.83 17.84
N VAL A 91 -1.04 -5.17 17.73
CA VAL A 91 -1.68 -4.84 16.45
C VAL A 91 -2.04 -3.36 16.38
N ALA A 92 -1.85 -2.78 15.19
CA ALA A 92 -2.21 -1.39 14.93
C ALA A 92 -2.88 -1.19 13.57
N LEU A 93 -3.75 -0.18 13.50
CA LEU A 93 -4.30 0.36 12.27
C LEU A 93 -3.84 1.82 12.16
N LYS A 94 -3.16 2.19 11.06
CA LYS A 94 -2.60 3.54 10.90
C LYS A 94 -2.98 4.24 9.61
N GLY A 95 -3.16 5.54 9.72
CA GLY A 95 -3.12 6.49 8.62
C GLY A 95 -1.69 6.86 8.26
N ASN A 96 -1.56 7.59 7.15
CA ASN A 96 -0.25 8.08 6.76
C ASN A 96 0.12 9.34 7.54
N ILE A 97 1.33 9.35 8.10
CA ILE A 97 1.92 10.53 8.76
C ILE A 97 2.73 11.27 7.70
N GLU A 98 2.44 12.55 7.49
CA GLU A 98 3.17 13.31 6.47
C GLU A 98 4.63 13.52 6.89
N THR A 99 5.54 13.29 5.96
CA THR A 99 6.95 13.67 6.13
C THR A 99 7.20 14.91 5.27
N LYS A 100 7.48 16.05 5.91
CA LYS A 100 7.82 17.29 5.19
C LYS A 100 9.25 17.20 4.68
N HIS A 101 9.42 17.20 3.36
CA HIS A 101 10.75 17.19 2.71
C HIS A 101 11.55 18.49 2.91
N THR A 102 10.92 19.53 3.48
CA THR A 102 11.56 20.81 3.84
C THR A 102 12.35 20.75 5.13
N LEU A 103 12.19 19.68 5.92
CA LEU A 103 12.93 19.48 7.17
C LEU A 103 14.37 19.01 6.86
N PRO A 104 15.33 19.26 7.77
CA PRO A 104 16.71 18.82 7.59
C PRO A 104 16.82 17.32 7.34
N ALA A 105 17.81 16.88 6.58
CA ALA A 105 18.06 15.46 6.28
C ALA A 105 18.30 14.59 7.52
N SER A 106 18.57 15.21 8.68
CA SER A 106 18.69 14.53 9.97
C SER A 106 17.35 14.00 10.50
N VAL A 107 16.21 14.58 10.07
CA VAL A 107 14.88 14.17 10.52
C VAL A 107 14.39 12.99 9.68
N LYS A 108 14.42 11.80 10.28
CA LYS A 108 13.92 10.58 9.63
C LYS A 108 12.40 10.63 9.49
N SER A 109 11.87 9.98 8.44
CA SER A 109 10.42 9.82 8.29
C SER A 109 9.85 9.02 9.46
N ARG A 110 8.82 9.57 10.12
CA ARG A 110 8.11 8.91 11.23
C ARG A 110 7.55 7.53 10.87
N ASN A 111 7.08 7.36 9.64
CA ASN A 111 6.62 6.05 9.15
C ASN A 111 7.78 5.04 9.08
N ASN A 112 8.97 5.48 8.70
CA ASN A 112 10.16 4.62 8.63
C ASN A 112 10.66 4.27 10.04
N VAL A 113 10.64 5.24 10.97
CA VAL A 113 10.97 5.02 12.38
C VAL A 113 10.06 3.95 12.99
N LEU A 114 8.75 4.01 12.72
CA LEU A 114 7.79 3.01 13.21
C LEU A 114 8.10 1.60 12.67
N ARG A 115 8.39 1.48 11.36
CA ARG A 115 8.70 0.19 10.72
C ARG A 115 9.98 -0.43 11.26
N THR A 116 11.03 0.36 11.36
CA THR A 116 12.35 -0.09 11.83
C THR A 116 12.36 -0.36 13.34
N SER A 117 11.68 0.44 14.16
CA SER A 117 11.65 0.28 15.62
C SER A 117 10.82 -0.91 16.10
N LEU A 118 9.88 -1.35 15.27
CA LEU A 118 9.01 -2.52 15.52
C LEU A 118 9.43 -3.75 14.71
N ASP A 119 10.54 -3.66 13.96
CA ASP A 119 11.05 -4.73 13.09
C ASP A 119 9.97 -5.31 12.15
N LEU A 120 9.19 -4.41 11.53
CA LEU A 120 8.13 -4.76 10.58
C LEU A 120 8.73 -5.00 9.19
N TYR A 121 9.50 -6.07 9.07
CA TYR A 121 10.32 -6.40 7.90
C TYR A 121 9.51 -6.72 6.63
N ALA A 122 8.25 -7.15 6.76
CA ALA A 122 7.41 -7.61 5.65
C ALA A 122 6.29 -6.63 5.31
N ASN A 123 6.39 -5.90 4.20
CA ASN A 123 5.26 -5.15 3.66
C ASN A 123 4.52 -6.01 2.62
N VAL A 124 3.23 -6.26 2.85
CA VAL A 124 2.38 -7.09 1.98
C VAL A 124 1.26 -6.23 1.41
N MET A 125 1.06 -6.32 0.10
CA MET A 125 0.04 -5.60 -0.64
C MET A 125 -0.65 -6.55 -1.60
N HIS A 126 -1.97 -6.62 -1.55
CA HIS A 126 -2.77 -7.47 -2.44
C HIS A 126 -3.50 -6.61 -3.47
N CYS A 127 -3.09 -6.70 -4.73
CA CYS A 127 -3.64 -5.94 -5.84
C CYS A 127 -4.61 -6.82 -6.64
N GLN A 128 -5.91 -6.70 -6.34
CA GLN A 128 -6.95 -7.42 -7.06
C GLN A 128 -7.83 -6.48 -7.90
N SER A 129 -8.10 -6.86 -9.15
CA SER A 129 -9.06 -6.17 -10.00
C SER A 129 -10.47 -6.30 -9.43
N LEU A 130 -11.14 -5.18 -9.18
CA LEU A 130 -12.53 -5.14 -8.74
C LEU A 130 -13.47 -5.08 -9.95
N PRO A 131 -14.48 -5.97 -10.07
CA PRO A 131 -15.37 -6.00 -11.23
C PRO A 131 -16.13 -4.69 -11.50
N GLY A 132 -16.50 -3.95 -10.45
CA GLY A 132 -17.17 -2.66 -10.55
C GLY A 132 -16.28 -1.48 -10.93
N VAL A 133 -14.95 -1.63 -10.93
CA VAL A 133 -14.00 -0.55 -11.24
C VAL A 133 -13.48 -0.74 -12.66
N GLN A 134 -13.77 0.22 -13.54
CA GLN A 134 -13.30 0.18 -14.92
C GLN A 134 -11.84 0.65 -15.02
N THR A 135 -10.97 -0.27 -15.43
CA THR A 135 -9.54 -0.06 -15.65
C THR A 135 -9.11 -0.56 -17.03
N ARG A 136 -7.88 -0.22 -17.45
CA ARG A 136 -7.31 -0.66 -18.74
C ARG A 136 -7.09 -2.17 -18.79
N HIS A 137 -6.63 -2.74 -17.69
CA HIS A 137 -6.36 -4.18 -17.55
C HIS A 137 -7.40 -4.80 -16.60
N LYS A 138 -7.75 -6.06 -16.84
CA LYS A 138 -8.73 -6.84 -16.06
C LYS A 138 -8.09 -8.12 -15.53
N ASN A 139 -8.74 -8.75 -14.56
CA ASN A 139 -8.32 -10.02 -13.96
C ASN A 139 -6.88 -9.97 -13.42
N ILE A 140 -6.52 -8.88 -12.76
CA ILE A 140 -5.27 -8.77 -12.02
C ILE A 140 -5.49 -9.35 -10.63
N ASP A 141 -4.62 -10.24 -10.21
CA ASP A 141 -4.54 -10.75 -8.85
C ASP A 141 -3.04 -10.93 -8.54
N ILE A 142 -2.43 -9.94 -7.91
CA ILE A 142 -0.99 -9.91 -7.66
C ILE A 142 -0.76 -9.63 -6.17
N MET A 143 0.01 -10.48 -5.51
CA MET A 143 0.50 -10.24 -4.16
C MET A 143 1.93 -9.72 -4.21
N ILE A 144 2.14 -8.53 -3.66
CA ILE A 144 3.46 -7.90 -3.60
C ILE A 144 3.96 -8.00 -2.17
N ILE A 145 5.15 -8.59 -2.03
CA ILE A 145 5.87 -8.73 -0.78
C ILE A 145 7.16 -7.93 -0.90
N ARG A 146 7.28 -6.92 -0.06
CA ARG A 146 8.39 -5.97 -0.05
C ARG A 146 9.14 -6.06 1.27
N GLU A 147 10.46 -6.14 1.18
CA GLU A 147 11.35 -5.90 2.32
C GLU A 147 11.19 -4.43 2.78
N ASN A 148 11.02 -4.18 4.08
CA ASN A 148 10.49 -2.91 4.59
C ASN A 148 11.38 -2.24 5.67
N THR A 149 12.54 -2.80 6.00
CA THR A 149 13.45 -2.38 7.06
C THR A 149 14.85 -1.99 6.59
N GLU A 150 15.36 -2.56 5.50
CA GLU A 150 16.72 -2.32 4.99
C GLU A 150 16.73 -1.64 3.60
N GLY A 151 17.87 -1.74 2.91
CA GLY A 151 18.10 -1.14 1.60
C GLY A 151 18.25 0.37 1.65
N GLU A 152 17.66 1.05 0.67
CA GLU A 152 17.73 2.51 0.48
C GLU A 152 17.07 3.29 1.63
N TYR A 153 16.24 2.65 2.44
CA TYR A 153 15.59 3.26 3.60
C TYR A 153 16.41 3.19 4.89
N SER A 154 17.65 2.68 4.82
CA SER A 154 18.61 2.73 5.93
C SER A 154 19.07 4.17 6.25
N SER A 155 18.85 5.11 5.33
CA SER A 155 19.12 6.56 5.47
C SER A 155 20.55 6.89 5.91
N LEU A 156 21.53 6.09 5.50
CA LEU A 156 22.96 6.37 5.69
C LEU A 156 23.52 7.10 4.48
N GLU A 157 23.29 8.41 4.47
CA GLU A 157 23.81 9.33 3.45
C GLU A 157 24.97 10.14 4.03
N HIS A 158 26.06 10.27 3.26
CA HIS A 158 27.13 11.20 3.58
C HIS A 158 27.51 12.00 2.33
N GLU A 159 27.75 13.29 2.54
CA GLU A 159 28.22 14.20 1.51
C GLU A 159 29.76 14.23 1.56
N VAL A 160 30.41 13.63 0.56
CA VAL A 160 31.87 13.52 0.51
C VAL A 160 32.50 14.87 0.11
N ARG A 161 31.79 15.63 -0.72
CA ARG A 161 32.08 16.99 -1.17
C ARG A 161 30.76 17.71 -1.42
N PRO A 162 30.73 19.05 -1.41
CA PRO A 162 29.57 19.81 -1.89
C PRO A 162 29.10 19.21 -3.22
N ASP A 163 27.82 18.83 -3.29
CA ASP A 163 27.13 18.24 -4.45
C ASP A 163 27.40 16.74 -4.73
N TRP A 164 28.22 16.05 -3.94
CA TRP A 164 28.45 14.60 -4.07
C TRP A 164 27.86 13.81 -2.90
N LYS A 165 26.66 13.25 -3.12
CA LYS A 165 26.01 12.35 -2.15
C LYS A 165 26.29 10.90 -2.48
N THR A 166 26.77 10.15 -1.50
CA THR A 166 26.94 8.69 -1.61
C THR A 166 26.00 7.99 -0.64
N ILE A 167 25.25 7.00 -1.14
CA ILE A 167 24.33 6.17 -0.35
C ILE A 167 25.05 4.85 -0.05
N ASN A 168 25.26 4.53 1.23
CA ASN A 168 25.78 3.23 1.64
C ASN A 168 24.60 2.31 1.98
N SER A 169 24.22 1.44 1.04
CA SER A 169 23.29 0.33 1.30
C SER A 169 24.09 -0.96 1.46
N PHE A 170 24.32 -1.38 2.71
CA PHE A 170 24.85 -2.71 3.00
C PHE A 170 23.67 -3.65 3.28
N PRO A 171 23.39 -4.66 2.42
CA PRO A 171 22.40 -5.67 2.75
C PRO A 171 22.92 -6.51 3.93
N ARG A 172 22.15 -6.60 5.02
CA ARG A 172 22.44 -7.57 6.09
C ARG A 172 21.71 -8.86 5.77
N ARG A 173 22.31 -10.00 6.15
CA ARG A 173 21.78 -11.33 5.84
C ARG A 173 20.63 -11.68 6.79
N SER A 174 19.38 -11.22 6.54
CA SER A 174 18.15 -11.63 7.25
C SER A 174 16.88 -10.92 6.70
N PRO A 175 15.65 -11.50 6.70
CA PRO A 175 15.22 -12.89 6.71
C PRO A 175 14.27 -13.16 5.51
N VAL A 176 14.80 -13.25 4.28
CA VAL A 176 14.02 -13.75 3.12
C VAL A 176 13.40 -15.14 3.41
N SER A 177 14.00 -15.90 4.35
CA SER A 177 13.53 -17.20 4.81
C SER A 177 12.14 -17.21 5.48
N PHE A 178 11.68 -16.09 6.06
CA PHE A 178 10.36 -16.04 6.70
C PHE A 178 9.22 -15.86 5.69
N PHE A 179 9.53 -15.35 4.49
CA PHE A 179 8.54 -14.98 3.49
C PHE A 179 8.02 -16.15 2.65
N CYS A 180 8.81 -17.22 2.49
CA CYS A 180 8.45 -18.35 1.63
C CYS A 180 7.70 -19.49 2.35
N ALA A 181 7.36 -19.35 3.64
CA ALA A 181 6.68 -20.41 4.39
C ALA A 181 5.18 -20.57 4.08
N GLY A 182 4.65 -19.78 3.14
CA GLY A 182 3.29 -19.96 2.58
C GLY A 182 3.35 -20.48 1.15
N SER A 183 2.45 -21.40 0.83
CA SER A 183 2.25 -21.95 -0.51
C SER A 183 1.83 -20.85 -1.49
N PHE A 184 2.75 -20.37 -2.32
CA PHE A 184 2.51 -19.30 -3.29
C PHE A 184 3.35 -19.54 -4.53
N ASP A 185 2.81 -19.39 -5.75
CA ASP A 185 3.62 -19.38 -6.97
C ASP A 185 4.40 -18.05 -7.04
N MET A 186 5.73 -18.12 -7.11
CA MET A 186 6.62 -16.99 -6.82
C MET A 186 7.42 -16.52 -8.04
N ASP A 187 7.14 -15.29 -8.49
CA ASP A 187 7.96 -14.56 -9.46
C ASP A 187 8.80 -13.49 -8.75
N VAL A 188 10.06 -13.79 -8.44
CA VAL A 188 10.94 -12.87 -7.70
C VAL A 188 11.64 -11.90 -8.64
N CYS A 189 11.18 -10.65 -8.70
CA CYS A 189 11.80 -9.65 -9.56
C CYS A 189 13.07 -9.05 -8.90
N ALA A 190 14.23 -9.68 -9.09
CA ALA A 190 15.52 -9.14 -8.68
C ALA A 190 16.19 -8.37 -9.84
N ALA A 191 16.35 -7.05 -9.68
CA ALA A 191 17.24 -6.25 -10.52
C ALA A 191 18.70 -6.69 -10.34
N ARG A 192 19.57 -6.43 -11.33
CA ARG A 192 20.96 -6.92 -11.32
C ARG A 192 21.96 -5.80 -11.02
N ARG A 193 22.07 -5.32 -9.78
CA ARG A 193 23.31 -4.69 -9.28
C ARG A 193 24.22 -5.77 -8.67
N LYS A 194 25.42 -5.92 -9.23
CA LYS A 194 26.23 -7.16 -9.19
C LYS A 194 26.58 -7.73 -7.81
N LEU A 195 26.57 -6.94 -6.74
CA LEU A 195 26.92 -7.37 -5.37
C LEU A 195 25.72 -7.36 -4.41
N GLY A 196 24.98 -6.25 -4.33
CA GLY A 196 23.83 -6.11 -3.43
C GLY A 196 22.65 -6.98 -3.86
N ASP A 197 22.05 -6.66 -5.01
CA ASP A 197 20.89 -7.42 -5.50
C ASP A 197 21.24 -8.87 -5.88
N GLY A 198 22.51 -9.12 -6.22
CA GLY A 198 23.02 -10.48 -6.41
C GLY A 198 22.89 -11.34 -5.16
N LEU A 199 23.16 -10.77 -3.97
CA LEU A 199 22.96 -11.45 -2.69
C LEU A 199 21.48 -11.71 -2.41
N PHE A 200 20.61 -10.72 -2.65
CA PHE A 200 19.16 -10.87 -2.48
C PHE A 200 18.62 -12.02 -3.34
N LEU A 201 18.98 -12.04 -4.63
CA LEU A 201 18.59 -13.11 -5.56
C LEU A 201 19.11 -14.48 -5.11
N GLN A 202 20.34 -14.55 -4.59
CA GLN A 202 20.89 -15.79 -4.06
C GLN A 202 20.09 -16.28 -2.83
N CYS A 203 19.75 -15.38 -1.89
CA CYS A 203 18.91 -15.74 -0.75
C CYS A 203 17.53 -16.23 -1.19
N CYS A 204 16.90 -15.59 -2.18
CA CYS A 204 15.62 -16.08 -2.71
C CYS A 204 15.76 -17.48 -3.34
N LYS A 205 16.84 -17.75 -4.07
CA LYS A 205 17.11 -19.09 -4.64
C LYS A 205 17.35 -20.16 -3.56
N GLU A 206 18.10 -19.81 -2.52
CA GLU A 206 18.34 -20.70 -1.37
C GLU A 206 17.00 -21.07 -0.70
N VAL A 207 16.12 -20.10 -0.49
CA VAL A 207 14.81 -20.36 0.12
C VAL A 207 13.88 -21.13 -0.83
N ALA A 208 13.85 -20.78 -2.12
CA ALA A 208 13.05 -21.48 -3.13
C ALA A 208 13.44 -22.97 -3.25
N SER A 209 14.71 -23.32 -3.03
CA SER A 209 15.14 -24.72 -3.01
C SER A 209 14.49 -25.56 -1.90
N GLY A 210 13.97 -24.92 -0.84
CA GLY A 210 13.20 -25.55 0.23
C GLY A 210 11.72 -25.78 -0.10
N TYR A 211 11.20 -25.20 -1.19
CA TYR A 211 9.80 -25.27 -1.60
C TYR A 211 9.68 -25.70 -3.08
N PRO A 212 9.93 -26.98 -3.40
CA PRO A 212 9.97 -27.45 -4.80
C PRO A 212 8.60 -27.42 -5.50
N ASP A 213 7.51 -27.35 -4.74
CA ASP A 213 6.15 -27.27 -5.28
C ASP A 213 5.80 -25.87 -5.82
N ILE A 214 6.61 -24.87 -5.50
CA ILE A 214 6.43 -23.46 -5.89
C ILE A 214 7.33 -23.16 -7.09
N THR A 215 6.77 -22.62 -8.17
CA THR A 215 7.59 -22.14 -9.28
C THR A 215 8.36 -20.90 -8.87
N PHE A 216 9.65 -20.85 -9.22
CA PHE A 216 10.53 -19.71 -8.97
C PHE A 216 11.08 -19.17 -10.29
N ASP A 217 10.75 -17.92 -10.63
CA ASP A 217 11.40 -17.18 -11.72
C ASP A 217 12.05 -15.89 -11.21
N SER A 218 12.97 -15.32 -11.99
CA SER A 218 13.61 -14.05 -11.71
C SER A 218 13.58 -13.07 -12.87
N MET A 219 13.14 -11.84 -12.60
CA MET A 219 13.02 -10.77 -13.59
C MET A 219 13.68 -9.47 -13.15
N ILE A 220 14.33 -8.77 -14.08
CA ILE A 220 14.88 -7.43 -13.80
C ILE A 220 13.74 -6.40 -13.65
N VAL A 221 13.89 -5.43 -12.74
CA VAL A 221 12.83 -4.46 -12.41
C VAL A 221 12.35 -3.65 -13.61
N ASP A 222 13.24 -3.27 -14.53
CA ASP A 222 12.89 -2.51 -15.73
C ASP A 222 11.93 -3.31 -16.61
N ASN A 223 12.28 -4.58 -16.92
CA ASN A 223 11.40 -5.49 -17.67
C ASN A 223 10.11 -5.77 -16.89
N THR A 224 10.20 -5.91 -15.57
CA THR A 224 9.03 -6.12 -14.70
C THR A 224 8.00 -5.01 -14.88
N THR A 225 8.43 -3.75 -14.83
CA THR A 225 7.52 -2.62 -15.04
C THR A 225 6.93 -2.60 -16.45
N MET A 226 7.72 -2.95 -17.48
CA MET A 226 7.23 -3.08 -18.86
C MET A 226 6.18 -4.20 -19.00
N GLN A 227 6.41 -5.34 -18.35
CA GLN A 227 5.48 -6.47 -18.34
C GLN A 227 4.21 -6.15 -17.56
N LEU A 228 4.29 -5.46 -16.42
CA LEU A 228 3.13 -5.06 -15.61
C LEU A 228 2.15 -4.18 -16.38
N VAL A 229 2.65 -3.23 -17.16
CA VAL A 229 1.78 -2.34 -17.96
C VAL A 229 1.29 -2.98 -19.27
N SER A 230 1.81 -4.16 -19.63
CA SER A 230 1.48 -4.87 -20.87
C SER A 230 0.58 -6.08 -20.59
N LYS A 231 1.08 -7.04 -19.80
CA LYS A 231 0.42 -8.29 -19.43
C LYS A 231 0.62 -8.56 -17.93
N PRO A 232 -0.07 -7.85 -17.04
CA PRO A 232 0.09 -8.03 -15.59
C PRO A 232 -0.37 -9.39 -15.07
N GLN A 233 -1.24 -10.10 -15.80
CA GLN A 233 -1.82 -11.39 -15.39
C GLN A 233 -0.81 -12.55 -15.38
N GLN A 234 0.43 -12.30 -15.80
CA GLN A 234 1.48 -13.32 -15.73
C GLN A 234 2.08 -13.45 -14.33
N PHE A 235 1.92 -12.42 -13.48
CA PHE A 235 2.48 -12.39 -12.14
C PHE A 235 1.45 -12.90 -11.13
N ASP A 236 1.93 -13.65 -10.14
CA ASP A 236 1.16 -14.06 -8.96
C ASP A 236 1.74 -13.40 -7.70
N VAL A 237 2.82 -13.95 -7.15
CA VAL A 237 3.51 -13.38 -5.98
C VAL A 237 4.85 -12.77 -6.36
N MET A 238 5.03 -11.50 -6.01
CA MET A 238 6.25 -10.75 -6.32
C MET A 238 7.01 -10.39 -5.05
N VAL A 239 8.23 -10.90 -4.90
CA VAL A 239 9.12 -10.54 -3.79
C VAL A 239 10.24 -9.64 -4.28
N MET A 240 10.48 -8.53 -3.57
CA MET A 240 11.52 -7.58 -3.97
C MET A 240 12.09 -6.74 -2.81
N PRO A 241 13.30 -6.18 -2.99
CA PRO A 241 13.89 -5.21 -2.08
C PRO A 241 13.05 -3.94 -1.91
N ASN A 242 13.38 -3.17 -0.89
CA ASN A 242 12.58 -2.05 -0.41
C ASN A 242 12.26 -0.98 -1.47
N LEU A 243 13.25 -0.44 -2.19
CA LEU A 243 13.00 0.59 -3.20
C LEU A 243 12.15 0.10 -4.37
N TYR A 244 12.48 -1.07 -4.92
CA TYR A 244 11.74 -1.65 -6.05
C TYR A 244 10.30 -1.98 -5.66
N GLY A 245 10.12 -2.47 -4.43
CA GLY A 245 8.83 -2.67 -3.79
C GLY A 245 7.96 -1.44 -3.84
N ASN A 246 8.52 -0.26 -3.56
CA ASN A 246 7.77 0.99 -3.62
C ASN A 246 7.27 1.32 -5.03
N VAL A 247 8.11 1.13 -6.05
CA VAL A 247 7.77 1.45 -7.44
C VAL A 247 6.70 0.49 -7.95
N VAL A 248 6.94 -0.82 -7.83
CA VAL A 248 6.04 -1.85 -8.33
C VAL A 248 4.68 -1.80 -7.63
N SER A 249 4.65 -1.55 -6.32
CA SER A 249 3.41 -1.37 -5.56
C SER A 249 2.56 -0.23 -6.11
N ASN A 250 3.17 0.93 -6.41
CA ASN A 250 2.43 2.07 -6.97
C ASN A 250 1.93 1.82 -8.40
N VAL A 251 2.72 1.11 -9.22
CA VAL A 251 2.29 0.70 -10.57
C VAL A 251 1.07 -0.22 -10.45
N CYS A 252 1.12 -1.23 -9.59
CA CYS A 252 0.01 -2.17 -9.42
C CYS A 252 -1.24 -1.52 -8.83
N ALA A 253 -1.10 -0.60 -7.87
CA ALA A 253 -2.22 0.21 -7.40
C ALA A 253 -2.88 0.99 -8.54
N GLY A 254 -2.08 1.61 -9.42
CA GLY A 254 -2.59 2.30 -10.60
C GLY A 254 -3.33 1.37 -11.56
N LEU A 255 -2.83 0.15 -11.77
CA LEU A 255 -3.43 -0.84 -12.68
C LEU A 255 -4.82 -1.30 -12.22
N VAL A 256 -5.04 -1.42 -10.91
CA VAL A 256 -6.32 -1.90 -10.33
C VAL A 256 -7.32 -0.78 -10.01
N GLY A 257 -6.99 0.48 -10.29
CA GLY A 257 -7.94 1.61 -10.20
C GLY A 257 -7.54 2.72 -9.24
N GLY A 258 -6.37 2.61 -8.59
CA GLY A 258 -5.73 3.70 -7.87
C GLY A 258 -5.55 3.47 -6.37
N PRO A 259 -5.00 4.48 -5.67
CA PRO A 259 -4.56 4.37 -4.27
C PRO A 259 -5.69 4.15 -3.27
N GLY A 260 -6.93 4.52 -3.62
CA GLY A 260 -8.09 4.41 -2.73
C GLY A 260 -8.67 2.99 -2.59
N LEU A 261 -8.14 2.02 -3.33
CA LEU A 261 -8.68 0.66 -3.38
C LEU A 261 -7.79 -0.38 -2.71
N VAL A 262 -6.47 -0.16 -2.66
CA VAL A 262 -5.53 -1.22 -2.29
C VAL A 262 -5.14 -1.16 -0.81
N PRO A 263 -5.42 -2.22 -0.03
CA PRO A 263 -4.97 -2.32 1.35
C PRO A 263 -3.50 -2.72 1.44
N GLY A 264 -2.84 -2.36 2.53
CA GLY A 264 -1.47 -2.77 2.85
C GLY A 264 -1.34 -3.26 4.29
N ALA A 265 -0.41 -4.17 4.51
CA ALA A 265 -0.05 -4.65 5.83
C ALA A 265 1.47 -4.65 5.99
N ASN A 266 1.93 -4.39 7.21
CA ASN A 266 3.33 -4.52 7.60
C ASN A 266 3.39 -5.54 8.73
N TYR A 267 4.04 -6.66 8.49
CA TYR A 267 4.23 -7.72 9.47
C TYR A 267 5.67 -7.72 9.96
N GLY A 268 5.83 -7.84 11.26
CA GLY A 268 7.07 -8.25 11.92
C GLY A 268 6.88 -9.62 12.56
N ARG A 269 7.86 -10.02 13.38
CA ARG A 269 7.79 -11.27 14.14
C ARG A 269 6.66 -11.27 15.16
N ASP A 270 6.54 -10.17 15.91
CA ASP A 270 5.65 -10.06 17.07
C ASP A 270 4.54 -9.02 16.88
N TYR A 271 4.66 -8.15 15.87
CA TYR A 271 3.77 -7.00 15.66
C TYR A 271 3.21 -6.96 14.25
N ALA A 272 2.01 -6.41 14.09
CA ALA A 272 1.38 -6.18 12.78
C ALA A 272 0.74 -4.79 12.69
N VAL A 273 0.99 -4.08 11.59
CA VAL A 273 0.47 -2.73 11.33
C VAL A 273 -0.19 -2.66 9.98
N PHE A 274 -1.50 -2.38 9.97
CA PHE A 274 -2.34 -2.29 8.78
C PHE A 274 -2.51 -0.83 8.35
N GLU A 275 -2.42 -0.57 7.05
CA GLU A 275 -2.49 0.77 6.47
C GLU A 275 -3.00 0.75 5.03
N THR A 276 -3.14 1.92 4.40
CA THR A 276 -3.36 1.98 2.94
C THR A 276 -2.04 1.72 2.20
N ALA A 277 -2.10 0.98 1.08
CA ALA A 277 -0.88 0.54 0.41
C ALA A 277 -0.01 1.69 -0.11
N THR A 278 -0.62 2.73 -0.69
CA THR A 278 0.11 3.80 -1.38
C THR A 278 0.59 4.92 -0.46
N ARG A 279 0.40 4.81 0.86
CA ARG A 279 0.94 5.74 1.87
C ARG A 279 0.70 7.22 1.51
N ASN A 280 -0.51 7.54 1.00
CA ASN A 280 -0.89 8.88 0.59
C ASN A 280 -1.64 9.59 1.73
N THR A 281 -1.33 10.86 1.98
CA THR A 281 -2.05 11.68 2.98
C THR A 281 -3.34 12.29 2.44
N GLY A 282 -3.44 12.49 1.13
CA GLY A 282 -4.65 13.07 0.51
C GLY A 282 -5.00 14.48 0.99
N LYS A 283 -4.02 15.30 1.42
CA LYS A 283 -4.30 16.64 1.98
C LYS A 283 -5.16 17.55 1.12
N SER A 284 -5.05 17.44 -0.22
CA SER A 284 -5.84 18.25 -1.16
C SER A 284 -7.34 17.95 -1.13
N ILE A 285 -7.73 16.77 -0.63
CA ILE A 285 -9.12 16.29 -0.58
C ILE A 285 -9.65 16.12 0.86
N ALA A 286 -8.80 16.33 1.88
CA ALA A 286 -9.19 16.22 3.28
C ALA A 286 -10.29 17.21 3.66
N GLY A 287 -11.25 16.77 4.48
CA GLY A 287 -12.36 17.59 4.97
C GLY A 287 -13.44 17.89 3.92
N LYS A 288 -13.32 17.31 2.72
CA LYS A 288 -14.31 17.47 1.64
C LYS A 288 -15.29 16.31 1.55
N ASN A 289 -15.09 15.25 2.35
CA ASN A 289 -15.92 14.05 2.34
C ASN A 289 -16.01 13.39 0.94
N ILE A 290 -14.89 13.39 0.20
CA ILE A 290 -14.77 12.77 -1.13
C ILE A 290 -13.70 11.67 -1.17
N ALA A 291 -13.03 11.40 -0.05
CA ALA A 291 -12.03 10.35 0.02
C ALA A 291 -12.68 8.96 -0.08
N ASN A 292 -12.04 8.07 -0.82
CA ASN A 292 -12.53 6.70 -0.97
C ASN A 292 -12.11 5.86 0.27
N PRO A 293 -13.07 5.31 1.06
CA PRO A 293 -12.75 4.53 2.25
C PRO A 293 -12.35 3.08 1.99
N THR A 294 -12.50 2.58 0.76
CA THR A 294 -12.33 1.15 0.42
C THR A 294 -10.99 0.58 0.86
N ALA A 295 -9.86 1.25 0.55
CA ALA A 295 -8.53 0.75 0.95
C ALA A 295 -8.39 0.60 2.47
N VAL A 296 -8.90 1.55 3.26
CA VAL A 296 -8.81 1.50 4.72
C VAL A 296 -9.73 0.42 5.29
N LEU A 297 -10.94 0.29 4.75
CA LEU A 297 -11.89 -0.76 5.16
C LEU A 297 -11.32 -2.15 4.84
N LEU A 298 -10.73 -2.35 3.68
CA LEU A 298 -10.07 -3.61 3.34
C LEU A 298 -8.84 -3.88 4.21
N ALA A 299 -8.04 -2.85 4.54
CA ALA A 299 -6.92 -2.99 5.48
C ALA A 299 -7.42 -3.38 6.89
N SER A 300 -8.56 -2.84 7.32
CA SER A 300 -9.20 -3.24 8.58
C SER A 300 -9.74 -4.67 8.54
N CYS A 301 -10.14 -5.17 7.36
CA CYS A 301 -10.50 -6.59 7.19
C CYS A 301 -9.26 -7.49 7.31
N MET A 302 -8.12 -7.12 6.72
CA MET A 302 -6.86 -7.85 6.88
C MET A 302 -6.43 -7.90 8.36
N MET A 303 -6.64 -6.81 9.09
CA MET A 303 -6.43 -6.75 10.54
C MET A 303 -7.34 -7.73 11.29
N LEU A 304 -8.62 -7.83 10.92
CA LEU A 304 -9.54 -8.78 11.52
C LEU A 304 -9.15 -10.23 11.24
N ASP A 305 -8.69 -10.56 10.04
CA ASP A 305 -8.15 -11.89 9.72
C ASP A 305 -6.95 -12.22 10.62
N HIS A 306 -6.04 -11.26 10.81
CA HIS A 306 -4.88 -11.42 11.68
C HIS A 306 -5.27 -11.65 13.16
N LEU A 307 -6.36 -11.00 13.62
CA LEU A 307 -6.93 -11.20 14.95
C LEU A 307 -7.79 -12.48 15.07
N GLN A 308 -7.87 -13.30 14.02
CA GLN A 308 -8.70 -14.50 13.94
C GLN A 308 -10.22 -14.22 14.03
N LEU A 309 -10.63 -13.03 13.61
CA LEU A 309 -12.04 -12.57 13.55
C LEU A 309 -12.57 -12.65 12.10
N ASN A 310 -12.35 -13.81 11.47
CA ASN A 310 -12.56 -14.03 10.03
C ASN A 310 -14.01 -13.82 9.58
N ASP A 311 -14.99 -14.14 10.44
CA ASP A 311 -16.42 -13.96 10.12
C ASP A 311 -16.77 -12.48 9.94
N TYR A 312 -16.27 -11.63 10.84
CA TYR A 312 -16.43 -10.18 10.76
C TYR A 312 -15.67 -9.61 9.55
N ALA A 313 -14.45 -10.09 9.31
CA ALA A 313 -13.65 -9.69 8.16
C ALA A 313 -14.38 -10.00 6.85
N THR A 314 -14.96 -11.19 6.73
CA THR A 314 -15.69 -11.66 5.55
C THR A 314 -16.97 -10.84 5.35
N LEU A 315 -17.72 -10.57 6.43
CA LEU A 315 -18.93 -9.76 6.39
C LEU A 315 -18.65 -8.35 5.86
N ILE A 316 -17.66 -7.66 6.43
CA ILE A 316 -17.31 -6.29 6.03
C ILE A 316 -16.74 -6.28 4.61
N ARG A 317 -15.83 -7.20 4.28
CA ARG A 317 -15.23 -7.31 2.94
C ARG A 317 -16.29 -7.52 1.86
N ASN A 318 -17.21 -8.45 2.07
CA ASN A 318 -18.28 -8.71 1.12
C ASN A 318 -19.19 -7.49 0.95
N ALA A 319 -19.54 -6.78 2.03
CA ALA A 319 -20.34 -5.57 1.95
C ALA A 319 -19.63 -4.46 1.13
N VAL A 320 -18.33 -4.27 1.36
CA VAL A 320 -17.50 -3.31 0.59
C VAL A 320 -17.45 -3.69 -0.89
N LEU A 321 -17.16 -4.96 -1.20
CA LEU A 321 -17.05 -5.44 -2.59
C LEU A 321 -18.39 -5.37 -3.33
N THR A 322 -19.51 -5.71 -2.67
CA THR A 322 -20.86 -5.57 -3.24
C THR A 322 -21.17 -4.11 -3.55
N THR A 323 -20.89 -3.19 -2.62
CA THR A 323 -21.13 -1.76 -2.80
C THR A 323 -20.32 -1.19 -3.97
N MET A 324 -19.08 -1.65 -4.17
CA MET A 324 -18.25 -1.25 -5.29
C MET A 324 -18.76 -1.77 -6.65
N ASN A 325 -19.49 -2.88 -6.67
CA ASN A 325 -20.09 -3.43 -7.88
C ASN A 325 -21.41 -2.73 -8.25
N GLU A 326 -22.10 -2.13 -7.28
CA GLU A 326 -23.27 -1.30 -7.52
C GLU A 326 -22.84 0.07 -8.07
N THR A 327 -23.13 0.33 -9.35
CA THR A 327 -22.70 1.51 -10.13
C THR A 327 -23.13 2.89 -9.58
N ARG A 328 -23.77 2.96 -8.41
CA ARG A 328 -24.35 4.19 -7.84
C ARG A 328 -23.52 4.84 -6.74
N VAL A 329 -22.46 4.20 -6.22
CA VAL A 329 -21.80 4.65 -4.97
C VAL A 329 -20.33 5.04 -5.13
N SER A 330 -19.70 4.77 -6.28
CA SER A 330 -18.29 5.12 -6.48
C SER A 330 -18.07 6.64 -6.50
N PRO A 331 -17.17 7.20 -5.66
CA PRO A 331 -16.79 8.61 -5.76
C PRO A 331 -16.17 8.92 -7.13
N PRO A 332 -16.28 10.17 -7.61
CA PRO A 332 -15.88 10.50 -8.97
C PRO A 332 -14.38 10.23 -9.20
N PRO A 333 -13.99 9.67 -10.35
CA PRO A 333 -12.59 9.46 -10.67
C PRO A 333 -11.83 10.81 -10.71
N PRO A 334 -10.50 10.80 -10.46
CA PRO A 334 -9.69 12.00 -10.64
C PRO A 334 -9.81 12.51 -12.09
N PRO A 335 -9.81 13.84 -12.30
CA PRO A 335 -9.91 14.40 -13.65
C PRO A 335 -8.73 13.94 -14.52
N PRO A 336 -8.95 13.71 -15.83
CA PRO A 336 -7.86 13.37 -16.73
C PRO A 336 -6.83 14.51 -16.79
N PRO A 337 -5.52 14.19 -16.93
CA PRO A 337 -4.52 15.22 -17.16
C PRO A 337 -4.82 15.97 -18.47
N PRO A 338 -4.51 17.27 -18.57
CA PRO A 338 -4.66 18.01 -19.82
C PRO A 338 -3.81 17.34 -20.92
N PRO A 339 -4.30 17.29 -22.17
CA PRO A 339 -3.53 16.72 -23.27
C PRO A 339 -2.20 17.46 -23.39
N LEU A 340 -1.09 16.71 -23.31
CA LEU A 340 0.24 17.18 -23.68
C LEU A 340 0.21 17.56 -25.16
N LEU A 341 0.02 18.85 -25.44
CA LEU A 341 0.32 19.42 -26.76
C LEU A 341 1.82 19.25 -26.98
N ILE A 342 2.19 18.19 -27.70
CA ILE A 342 3.51 18.07 -28.31
C ILE A 342 3.62 19.24 -29.27
N GLY A 343 4.31 20.30 -28.84
CA GLY A 343 4.64 21.45 -29.64
C GLY A 343 5.55 21.04 -30.79
N SER A 344 4.98 20.78 -31.96
CA SER A 344 5.71 20.86 -33.21
C SER A 344 5.96 22.34 -33.51
N SER A 345 7.24 22.72 -33.40
CA SER A 345 7.81 24.04 -33.70
C SER A 345 7.29 24.65 -35.02
N PRO A 346 7.05 25.97 -35.10
CA PRO A 346 6.41 26.60 -36.25
C PRO A 346 7.46 27.04 -37.29
N HIS A 347 8.07 26.11 -38.03
CA HIS A 347 9.01 26.50 -39.10
C HIS A 347 9.02 25.64 -40.37
N LEU A 348 8.02 24.79 -40.62
CA LEU A 348 7.88 24.15 -41.93
C LEU A 348 6.47 24.35 -42.51
N SER A 349 6.47 24.78 -43.78
CA SER A 349 5.37 24.75 -44.74
C SER A 349 4.49 26.00 -44.85
N ARG A 350 5.12 27.09 -45.33
CA ARG A 350 4.48 27.99 -46.32
C ARG A 350 4.16 27.18 -47.60
N CYS A 351 3.08 27.58 -48.28
CA CYS A 351 2.66 27.22 -49.64
C CYS A 351 1.75 25.98 -49.82
N HIS A 352 0.41 26.19 -49.76
CA HIS A 352 -0.44 26.12 -50.97
C HIS A 352 -1.93 26.40 -50.68
N LYS A 353 -2.47 27.42 -51.40
CA LYS A 353 -3.82 27.59 -52.01
C LYS A 353 -5.06 27.43 -51.10
N ALA A 354 -5.79 28.48 -50.73
CA ALA A 354 -6.71 29.36 -51.50
C ALA A 354 -8.15 28.82 -51.69
N ASN A 355 -9.12 29.62 -51.18
CA ASN A 355 -10.54 29.80 -51.55
C ASN A 355 -11.59 28.70 -51.26
N ASN A 356 -12.39 28.83 -50.18
CA ASN A 356 -13.76 29.43 -50.15
C ASN A 356 -14.50 29.15 -48.79
N PRO A 357 -15.48 29.99 -48.35
CA PRO A 357 -16.14 29.96 -47.02
C PRO A 357 -17.63 29.48 -47.09
N PRO A 358 -18.53 29.69 -46.09
CA PRO A 358 -18.47 29.59 -44.62
C PRO A 358 -19.56 28.65 -44.02
N ARG A 359 -19.42 28.19 -42.77
CA ARG A 359 -20.56 27.87 -41.87
C ARG A 359 -20.17 28.15 -40.42
N LEU A 360 -20.75 29.20 -39.83
CA LEU A 360 -20.60 29.55 -38.42
C LEU A 360 -22.00 29.59 -37.80
N HIS A 361 -22.33 28.55 -37.02
CA HIS A 361 -23.48 28.56 -36.14
C HIS A 361 -23.08 29.20 -34.80
N VAL A 362 -23.83 30.24 -34.45
CA VAL A 362 -23.80 30.96 -33.18
C VAL A 362 -24.61 30.19 -32.13
N GLY A 363 -24.11 30.12 -30.90
CA GLY A 363 -24.84 29.64 -29.72
C GLY A 363 -23.97 29.75 -28.46
N LEU A 364 -23.81 30.94 -27.90
CA LEU A 364 -24.49 31.45 -26.68
C LEU A 364 -24.08 30.77 -25.37
N LYS A 365 -23.23 31.49 -24.62
CA LYS A 365 -23.08 31.43 -23.17
C LYS A 365 -24.38 31.88 -22.50
N ALA A 366 -24.77 31.23 -21.41
CA ALA A 366 -25.63 31.81 -20.40
C ALA A 366 -25.14 31.40 -19.00
N GLN A 367 -24.62 32.38 -18.27
CA GLN A 367 -24.61 32.40 -16.80
C GLN A 367 -26.06 32.44 -16.31
N TRP A 368 -26.37 31.85 -15.16
CA TRP A 368 -27.46 32.37 -14.33
C TRP A 368 -27.16 32.16 -12.85
N SER A 369 -27.10 33.29 -12.15
CA SER A 369 -27.05 33.43 -10.71
C SER A 369 -28.38 34.00 -10.24
N GLY A 370 -28.91 33.53 -9.10
CA GLY A 370 -29.67 34.39 -8.19
C GLY A 370 -31.16 34.10 -7.98
N ARG A 371 -31.44 33.43 -6.87
CA ARG A 371 -32.35 33.81 -5.76
C ARG A 371 -33.82 34.24 -6.03
N HIS A 372 -34.67 33.52 -5.28
CA HIS A 372 -35.82 33.92 -4.47
C HIS A 372 -37.23 34.10 -5.07
N ALA A 373 -38.12 33.34 -4.42
CA ALA A 373 -39.46 33.66 -3.91
C ALA A 373 -40.68 33.47 -4.84
N SER A 374 -41.45 32.44 -4.51
CA SER A 374 -42.89 32.52 -4.20
C SER A 374 -43.20 31.49 -3.14
#